data_AF-A0A554IXB8-F1
#
_entry.id   AF-A0A554IXB8-F1
#
_cell.length_a   1.000
_cell.length_b   1.000
_cell.length_c   1.000
_cell.angle_alpha   90.00
_cell.angle_beta   90.00
_cell.angle_gamma   90.00
#
_symmetry.space_group_name_H-M   'P 1'
#
loop_
_entity.id
_entity.type
_entity.pdbx_description
1 polymer ?
#
loop_
_entity_poly.entity_id
_entity_poly.type
_entity_poly.pdbx_seq_one_letter_code
_entity_poly.pdbx_strand_id
1 'polypeptide(L)'
;MSKIHIIFEGKVLTQSRFNEIERFVLEYFHSLWNDIRNSIYSLRKTNPEFLKSELSLAFIGADSLSRFREIITTGEEEKNNEDRFREWFDAFVFNKRNEAYKKYKQEISCDSSIAWKLRNALLHFYGLPDLKSECVGFATIDQTLIKKFKTSISQNHYGKQVRVVNPYRLIEAIFGGFLIQAEALSEIIRGDSDLEKEKYAKGVVRCYEIIQNEGTVHVHLQKK
;
A
#
# COMPACT_ATOMS: atom_id res chain seq x y z
N MET A 1 -34.47 1.20 -5.91
CA MET A 1 -33.09 1.69 -6.08
C MET A 1 -33.16 2.95 -6.93
N SER A 2 -32.77 4.10 -6.37
CA SER A 2 -32.72 5.38 -7.09
C SER A 2 -31.73 5.26 -8.26
N LYS A 3 -32.09 5.79 -9.43
CA LYS A 3 -31.15 5.89 -10.56
C LYS A 3 -30.07 6.89 -10.15
N ILE A 4 -28.85 6.42 -10.01
CA ILE A 4 -27.69 7.27 -9.74
C ILE A 4 -27.46 8.14 -10.99
N HIS A 5 -27.70 9.45 -10.88
CA HIS A 5 -27.47 10.41 -11.95
C HIS A 5 -26.07 11.01 -11.83
N ILE A 6 -25.07 10.32 -12.38
CA ILE A 6 -23.71 10.87 -12.48
C ILE A 6 -23.57 11.55 -13.85
N ILE A 7 -23.23 12.84 -13.83
CA ILE A 7 -22.83 13.57 -15.03
C ILE A 7 -21.32 13.36 -15.22
N PHE A 8 -20.94 12.79 -16.36
CA PHE A 8 -19.57 12.48 -16.74
C PHE A 8 -19.30 13.06 -18.14
N GLU A 9 -18.30 13.94 -18.28
CA GLU A 9 -17.99 14.64 -19.54
C GLU A 9 -19.21 15.35 -20.20
N GLY A 10 -20.13 15.87 -19.38
CA GLY A 10 -21.37 16.48 -19.89
C GLY A 10 -22.42 15.48 -20.40
N LYS A 11 -22.21 14.18 -20.19
CA LYS A 11 -23.16 13.09 -20.52
C LYS A 11 -23.60 12.37 -19.25
N VAL A 12 -24.86 11.94 -19.22
CA VAL A 12 -25.38 11.13 -18.10
C VAL A 12 -24.82 9.71 -18.22
N LEU A 13 -24.05 9.26 -17.23
CA LEU A 13 -23.55 7.90 -17.16
C LEU A 13 -24.72 6.95 -16.88
N THR A 14 -24.92 5.93 -17.72
CA THR A 14 -25.95 4.93 -17.46
C THR A 14 -25.50 3.97 -16.36
N GLN A 15 -26.44 3.40 -15.62
CA GLN A 15 -26.13 2.38 -14.59
C GLN A 15 -25.36 1.19 -15.19
N SER A 16 -25.71 0.74 -16.40
CA SER A 16 -25.01 -0.34 -17.07
C SER A 16 -23.54 0.00 -17.31
N ARG A 17 -23.26 1.22 -17.80
CA ARG A 17 -21.89 1.65 -18.05
C ARG A 17 -21.09 1.83 -16.76
N PHE A 18 -21.73 2.35 -15.71
CA PHE A 18 -21.10 2.45 -14.39
C PHE A 18 -20.69 1.07 -13.87
N ASN A 19 -21.59 0.08 -13.91
CA ASN A 19 -21.30 -1.28 -13.43
C ASN A 19 -20.13 -1.93 -14.19
N GLU A 20 -20.00 -1.67 -15.49
CA GLU A 20 -18.84 -2.13 -16.28
C GLU A 20 -17.54 -1.51 -15.81
N ILE A 21 -17.54 -0.20 -15.56
CA ILE A 21 -16.39 0.56 -15.08
C ILE A 21 -15.99 0.10 -13.68
N GLU A 22 -16.96 0.01 -12.78
CA GLU A 22 -16.76 -0.46 -11.40
C GLU A 22 -16.13 -1.85 -11.37
N ARG A 23 -16.68 -2.80 -12.13
CA ARG A 23 -16.11 -4.15 -12.24
C ARG A 23 -14.67 -4.10 -12.75
N PHE A 24 -14.40 -3.35 -13.81
CA PHE A 24 -13.04 -3.23 -14.37
C PHE A 24 -12.05 -2.68 -13.32
N VAL A 25 -12.43 -1.64 -12.60
CA VAL A 25 -11.58 -1.00 -11.58
C VAL A 25 -11.30 -1.97 -10.42
N LEU A 26 -12.32 -2.68 -9.94
CA LEU A 26 -12.16 -3.67 -8.87
C LEU A 26 -11.30 -4.87 -9.31
N GLU A 27 -11.48 -5.36 -10.54
CA GLU A 27 -10.66 -6.42 -11.13
C GLU A 27 -9.20 -5.99 -11.27
N TYR A 28 -8.96 -4.74 -11.70
CA TYR A 28 -7.63 -4.16 -11.79
C TYR A 28 -6.93 -4.12 -10.41
N PHE A 29 -7.61 -3.66 -9.35
CA PHE A 29 -7.03 -3.66 -8.00
C PHE A 29 -6.72 -5.06 -7.50
N HIS A 30 -7.63 -6.00 -7.72
CA HIS A 30 -7.42 -7.38 -7.34
C HIS A 30 -6.23 -8.00 -8.11
N SER A 31 -6.09 -7.69 -9.40
CA SER A 31 -4.97 -8.14 -10.22
C SER A 31 -3.63 -7.56 -9.74
N LEU A 32 -3.56 -6.24 -9.51
CA LEU A 32 -2.37 -5.56 -8.98
C LEU A 32 -1.93 -6.18 -7.64
N TRP A 33 -2.89 -6.37 -6.74
CA TRP A 33 -2.64 -7.00 -5.44
C TRP A 33 -2.04 -8.39 -5.59
N ASN A 34 -2.66 -9.23 -6.42
CA ASN A 34 -2.20 -10.59 -6.62
C ASN A 34 -0.82 -10.63 -7.29
N ASP A 35 -0.55 -9.74 -8.25
CA ASP A 35 0.75 -9.65 -8.92
C ASP A 35 1.88 -9.32 -7.92
N ILE A 36 1.68 -8.27 -7.10
CA ILE A 36 2.64 -7.87 -6.08
C ILE A 36 2.86 -9.00 -5.06
N ARG A 37 1.77 -9.60 -4.57
CA ARG A 37 1.83 -10.69 -3.59
C ARG A 37 2.54 -11.92 -4.14
N ASN A 38 2.21 -12.34 -5.36
CA ASN A 38 2.82 -13.50 -6.01
C ASN A 38 4.29 -13.23 -6.34
N SER A 39 4.64 -12.03 -6.76
CA SER A 39 6.02 -11.62 -7.01
C SER A 39 6.86 -11.68 -5.74
N ILE A 40 6.35 -11.15 -4.63
CA ILE A 40 7.03 -11.21 -3.32
C ILE A 40 7.22 -12.67 -2.88
N TYR A 41 6.20 -13.52 -2.96
CA TYR A 41 6.35 -14.92 -2.55
C TYR A 41 7.30 -15.71 -3.46
N SER A 42 7.28 -15.43 -4.77
CA SER A 42 8.20 -16.06 -5.73
C SER A 42 9.64 -15.66 -5.43
N LEU A 43 9.89 -14.37 -5.18
CA LEU A 43 11.20 -13.87 -4.75
C LEU A 43 11.63 -14.54 -3.46
N ARG A 44 10.78 -14.56 -2.43
CA ARG A 44 11.10 -15.16 -1.13
C ARG A 44 11.46 -16.63 -1.24
N LYS A 45 10.75 -17.38 -2.08
CA LYS A 45 10.98 -18.82 -2.27
C LYS A 45 12.28 -19.10 -3.03
N THR A 46 12.62 -18.27 -4.01
CA THR A 46 13.75 -18.53 -4.93
C THR A 46 15.04 -17.85 -4.49
N ASN A 47 14.96 -16.66 -3.91
CA ASN A 47 16.07 -15.78 -3.58
C ASN A 47 15.79 -15.01 -2.26
N PRO A 48 15.87 -15.67 -1.10
CA PRO A 48 15.51 -15.08 0.20
C PRO A 48 16.40 -13.90 0.65
N GLU A 49 17.50 -13.64 -0.07
CA GLU A 49 18.38 -12.49 0.12
C GLU A 49 17.82 -11.18 -0.45
N PHE A 50 16.85 -11.22 -1.36
CA PHE A 50 16.25 -10.04 -2.01
C PHE A 50 15.14 -9.37 -1.19
N LEU A 51 15.35 -9.32 0.11
CA LEU A 51 14.43 -8.75 1.08
C LEU A 51 14.08 -7.28 0.82
N LYS A 52 15.06 -6.49 0.35
CA LYS A 52 14.83 -5.09 -0.05
C LYS A 52 13.90 -5.00 -1.27
N SER A 53 14.02 -5.91 -2.23
CA SER A 53 13.14 -5.97 -3.40
C SER A 53 11.72 -6.38 -2.99
N GLU A 54 11.59 -7.37 -2.11
CA GLU A 54 10.26 -7.74 -1.56
C GLU A 54 9.57 -6.55 -0.87
N LEU A 55 10.31 -5.84 -0.02
CA LEU A 55 9.77 -4.68 0.70
C LEU A 55 9.48 -3.50 -0.25
N SER A 56 10.29 -3.30 -1.29
CA SER A 56 10.03 -2.30 -2.33
C SER A 56 8.72 -2.60 -3.07
N LEU A 57 8.48 -3.86 -3.45
CA LEU A 57 7.21 -4.28 -4.05
C LEU A 57 6.03 -4.05 -3.12
N ALA A 58 6.18 -4.35 -1.82
CA ALA A 58 5.13 -4.09 -0.84
C ALA A 58 4.83 -2.58 -0.70
N PHE A 59 5.85 -1.72 -0.74
CA PHE A 59 5.67 -0.27 -0.72
C PHE A 59 5.04 0.28 -2.01
N ILE A 60 5.39 -0.27 -3.18
CA ILE A 60 4.70 0.05 -4.44
C ILE A 60 3.21 -0.30 -4.32
N GLY A 61 2.89 -1.47 -3.76
CA GLY A 61 1.50 -1.85 -3.50
C GLY A 61 0.80 -0.88 -2.57
N ALA A 62 1.44 -0.49 -1.48
CA ALA A 62 0.88 0.48 -0.54
C ALA A 62 0.67 1.86 -1.17
N ASP A 63 1.61 2.35 -1.98
CA ASP A 63 1.47 3.62 -2.72
C ASP A 63 0.25 3.58 -3.63
N SER A 64 0.12 2.54 -4.46
CA SER A 64 -1.00 2.39 -5.38
C SER A 64 -2.33 2.33 -4.62
N LEU A 65 -2.41 1.51 -3.57
CA LEU A 65 -3.62 1.35 -2.76
C LEU A 65 -4.00 2.62 -2.00
N SER A 66 -3.02 3.38 -1.50
CA SER A 66 -3.26 4.68 -0.85
C SER A 66 -3.85 5.68 -1.84
N ARG A 67 -3.34 5.73 -3.08
CA ARG A 67 -3.87 6.58 -4.15
C ARG A 67 -5.31 6.18 -4.51
N PHE A 68 -5.59 4.88 -4.62
CA PHE A 68 -6.93 4.41 -4.91
C PHE A 68 -7.93 4.68 -3.80
N ARG A 69 -7.54 4.46 -2.53
CA ARG A 69 -8.38 4.83 -1.40
C ARG A 69 -8.76 6.30 -1.48
N GLU A 70 -7.77 7.16 -1.67
CA GLU A 70 -7.96 8.61 -1.69
C GLU A 70 -8.98 9.01 -2.75
N ILE A 71 -8.73 8.63 -4.00
CA ILE A 71 -9.61 8.93 -5.14
C ILE A 71 -11.03 8.39 -4.91
N ILE A 72 -11.17 7.17 -4.38
CA ILE A 72 -12.50 6.59 -4.12
C ILE A 72 -13.24 7.35 -3.01
N THR A 73 -12.54 7.79 -1.98
CA THR A 73 -13.16 8.46 -0.82
C THR A 73 -13.45 9.94 -1.04
N THR A 74 -12.63 10.64 -1.83
CA THR A 74 -12.77 12.09 -2.04
C THR A 74 -13.33 12.44 -3.42
N GLY A 75 -13.18 11.54 -4.41
CA GLY A 75 -13.46 11.82 -5.82
C GLY A 75 -12.38 12.66 -6.50
N GLU A 76 -11.29 12.96 -5.80
CA GLU A 76 -10.21 13.86 -6.25
C GLU A 76 -8.84 13.18 -6.14
N GLU A 77 -7.86 13.75 -6.83
CA GLU A 77 -6.46 13.32 -6.72
C GLU A 77 -5.71 14.25 -5.76
N GLU A 78 -5.27 13.71 -4.62
CA GLU A 78 -4.57 14.47 -3.61
C GLU A 78 -3.12 14.81 -4.05
N LYS A 79 -2.69 16.04 -3.74
CA LYS A 79 -1.38 16.56 -4.15
C LYS A 79 -0.24 16.19 -3.19
N ASN A 80 -0.54 15.79 -1.94
CA ASN A 80 0.49 15.43 -0.97
C ASN A 80 0.64 13.90 -0.81
N ASN A 81 1.63 13.34 -1.51
CA ASN A 81 1.91 11.91 -1.47
C ASN A 81 2.33 11.40 -0.08
N GLU A 82 3.02 12.22 0.73
CA GLU A 82 3.46 11.81 2.07
C GLU A 82 2.27 11.64 3.01
N ASP A 83 1.41 12.66 3.09
CA ASP A 83 0.26 12.63 3.99
C ASP A 83 -0.68 11.50 3.62
N ARG A 84 -1.03 11.37 2.33
CA ARG A 84 -1.83 10.25 1.81
C ARG A 84 -1.28 8.89 2.21
N PHE A 85 0.01 8.67 2.00
CA PHE A 85 0.67 7.41 2.32
C PHE A 85 0.62 7.14 3.83
N ARG A 86 0.92 8.15 4.64
CA ARG A 86 0.98 8.01 6.10
C ARG A 86 -0.39 7.78 6.70
N GLU A 87 -1.40 8.52 6.26
CA GLU A 87 -2.79 8.32 6.66
C GLU A 87 -3.27 6.92 6.31
N TRP A 88 -2.94 6.44 5.11
CA TRP A 88 -3.26 5.07 4.71
C TRP A 88 -2.58 4.03 5.62
N PHE A 89 -1.29 4.22 5.91
CA PHE A 89 -0.56 3.34 6.82
C PHE A 89 -1.19 3.33 8.22
N ASP A 90 -1.53 4.48 8.77
CA ASP A 90 -2.12 4.57 10.10
C ASP A 90 -3.55 3.99 10.13
N ALA A 91 -4.33 4.19 9.07
CA ALA A 91 -5.69 3.68 8.95
C ALA A 91 -5.75 2.16 8.76
N PHE A 92 -4.84 1.55 8.01
CA PHE A 92 -4.97 0.16 7.59
C PHE A 92 -3.81 -0.76 8.02
N VAL A 93 -2.58 -0.26 8.06
CA VAL A 93 -1.39 -1.06 8.38
C VAL A 93 -1.10 -1.06 9.88
N PHE A 94 -0.90 0.12 10.47
CA PHE A 94 -0.60 0.32 11.89
C PHE A 94 -1.86 0.44 12.74
N ASN A 95 -2.91 -0.25 12.33
CA ASN A 95 -4.21 -0.30 12.98
C ASN A 95 -4.32 -1.53 13.90
N LYS A 96 -4.99 -1.40 15.04
CA LYS A 96 -5.26 -2.52 15.98
C LYS A 96 -6.14 -3.62 15.40
N ARG A 97 -6.95 -3.34 14.37
CA ARG A 97 -7.72 -4.32 13.58
C ARG A 97 -6.84 -5.20 12.71
N ASN A 98 -5.62 -4.76 12.38
CA ASN A 98 -4.67 -5.54 11.60
C ASN A 98 -3.98 -6.57 12.50
N GLU A 99 -4.43 -7.82 12.42
CA GLU A 99 -3.93 -8.90 13.28
C GLU A 99 -2.42 -9.14 13.10
N ALA A 100 -1.87 -8.94 11.90
CA ALA A 100 -0.42 -9.04 11.68
C ALA A 100 0.33 -7.93 12.42
N TYR A 101 -0.15 -6.68 12.33
CA TYR A 101 0.45 -5.58 13.10
C TYR A 101 0.30 -5.79 14.61
N LYS A 102 -0.89 -6.15 15.08
CA LYS A 102 -1.17 -6.42 16.50
C LYS A 102 -0.26 -7.51 17.06
N LYS A 103 -0.03 -8.58 16.31
CA LYS A 103 0.84 -9.70 16.71
C LYS A 103 2.32 -9.33 16.70
N TYR A 104 2.78 -8.58 15.69
CA TYR A 104 4.21 -8.36 15.44
C TYR A 104 4.66 -6.91 15.65
N LYS A 105 3.86 -6.07 16.33
CA LYS A 105 4.13 -4.62 16.51
C LYS A 105 5.56 -4.30 16.96
N GLN A 106 6.09 -5.07 17.90
CA GLN A 106 7.45 -4.89 18.42
C GLN A 106 8.54 -5.22 17.39
N GLU A 107 8.32 -6.23 16.53
CA GLU A 107 9.24 -6.60 15.46
C GLU A 107 9.15 -5.65 14.26
N ILE A 108 7.95 -5.12 13.98
CA ILE A 108 7.74 -4.13 12.92
C ILE A 108 8.47 -2.83 13.29
N SER A 109 8.35 -2.38 14.54
CA SER A 109 9.12 -1.25 15.09
C SER A 109 9.09 0.03 14.22
N CYS A 110 7.98 0.27 13.53
CA CYS A 110 7.76 1.42 12.65
C CYS A 110 6.51 2.20 13.06
N ASP A 111 6.53 3.50 12.79
CA ASP A 111 5.36 4.36 12.62
C ASP A 111 5.25 4.80 11.15
N SER A 112 4.18 5.52 10.79
CA SER A 112 3.94 5.96 9.42
C SER A 112 5.03 6.89 8.87
N SER A 113 5.65 7.72 9.71
CA SER A 113 6.76 8.58 9.28
C SER A 113 8.02 7.78 8.94
N ILE A 114 8.36 6.78 9.76
CA ILE A 114 9.48 5.88 9.47
C ILE A 114 9.18 5.02 8.24
N ALA A 115 7.94 4.53 8.08
CA ALA A 115 7.54 3.77 6.90
C ALA A 115 7.68 4.59 5.62
N TRP A 116 7.25 5.86 5.62
CA TRP A 116 7.43 6.77 4.48
C TRP A 116 8.90 7.01 4.13
N LYS A 117 9.75 7.24 5.13
CA LYS A 117 11.19 7.43 4.93
C LYS A 117 11.87 6.17 4.41
N LEU A 118 11.47 5.00 4.91
CA LEU A 118 11.92 3.70 4.40
C LEU A 118 11.51 3.50 2.95
N ARG A 119 10.24 3.78 2.61
CA ARG A 119 9.73 3.75 1.23
C ARG A 119 10.59 4.63 0.33
N ASN A 120 10.83 5.88 0.70
CA ASN A 120 11.63 6.80 -0.13
C ASN A 120 13.07 6.33 -0.30
N ALA A 121 13.72 5.89 0.78
CA ALA A 121 15.08 5.39 0.72
C ALA A 121 15.22 4.13 -0.15
N LEU A 122 14.25 3.21 -0.08
CA LEU A 122 14.27 1.98 -0.85
C LEU A 122 13.93 2.20 -2.33
N LEU A 123 12.86 2.93 -2.63
CA LEU A 123 12.42 3.11 -4.01
C LEU A 123 13.34 4.01 -4.83
N HIS A 124 13.99 5.00 -4.20
CA HIS A 124 14.86 5.95 -4.92
C HIS A 124 16.34 5.63 -4.83
N PHE A 125 16.79 4.99 -3.75
CA PHE A 125 18.22 4.74 -3.50
C PHE A 125 18.55 3.28 -3.19
N TYR A 126 17.56 2.39 -3.14
CA TYR A 126 17.72 0.99 -2.70
C TYR A 126 18.45 0.85 -1.34
N GLY A 127 18.28 1.88 -0.51
CA GLY A 127 19.05 2.13 0.71
C GLY A 127 18.21 2.10 1.98
N LEU A 128 18.77 2.67 3.05
CA LEU A 128 18.10 2.91 4.32
C LEU A 128 18.03 4.43 4.56
N PRO A 129 17.00 4.93 5.25
CA PRO A 129 16.84 6.36 5.46
C PRO A 129 17.95 6.90 6.39
N ASP A 130 18.46 8.08 6.06
CA ASP A 130 19.30 8.84 6.98
C ASP A 130 18.42 9.62 7.96
N LEU A 131 18.40 9.19 9.22
CA LEU A 131 17.67 9.87 10.29
C LEU A 131 18.67 10.57 11.22
N LYS A 132 18.30 11.76 11.70
CA LYS A 132 19.18 12.57 12.56
C LYS A 132 19.52 11.88 13.88
N SER A 133 18.55 11.25 14.53
CA SER A 133 18.69 10.67 15.88
C SER A 133 18.80 9.14 15.91
N GLU A 134 18.53 8.48 14.79
CA GLU A 134 18.43 7.02 14.73
C GLU A 134 19.12 6.44 13.49
N CYS A 135 19.57 5.19 13.59
CA CYS A 135 19.97 4.36 12.46
C CYS A 135 18.96 3.24 12.30
N VAL A 136 18.43 3.07 11.10
CA VAL A 136 17.49 1.98 10.79
C VAL A 136 18.23 0.81 10.16
N GLY A 137 17.96 -0.40 10.64
CA GLY A 137 18.45 -1.64 10.06
C GLY A 137 17.35 -2.66 9.83
N PHE A 138 17.60 -3.59 8.91
CA PHE A 138 16.77 -4.77 8.73
C PHE A 138 17.41 -5.96 9.43
N ALA A 139 16.61 -6.66 10.23
CA ALA A 139 16.99 -7.97 10.74
C ALA A 139 15.75 -8.84 10.85
N THR A 140 15.97 -10.13 10.58
CA THR A 140 15.00 -11.18 10.93
C THR A 140 15.22 -11.58 12.39
N ILE A 141 14.35 -12.44 12.94
CA ILE A 141 14.20 -12.78 14.38
C ILE A 141 15.48 -13.33 15.07
N ASP A 142 16.60 -13.46 14.35
CA ASP A 142 17.88 -13.86 14.93
C ASP A 142 18.43 -12.76 15.85
N GLN A 143 18.23 -12.95 17.16
CA GLN A 143 18.73 -12.08 18.23
C GLN A 143 20.25 -11.90 18.18
N THR A 144 20.98 -12.88 17.64
CA THR A 144 22.44 -12.79 17.47
C THR A 144 22.80 -11.80 16.38
N LEU A 145 22.09 -11.83 15.24
CA LEU A 145 22.26 -10.85 14.16
C LEU A 145 21.83 -9.46 14.59
N ILE A 146 20.73 -9.34 15.34
CA ILE A 146 20.28 -8.07 15.92
C ILE A 146 21.35 -7.49 16.85
N LYS A 147 21.93 -8.31 17.73
CA LYS A 147 22.99 -7.88 18.64
C LYS A 147 24.25 -7.47 17.89
N LYS A 148 24.68 -8.26 16.90
CA LYS A 148 25.84 -7.94 16.05
C LYS A 148 25.63 -6.62 15.28
N PHE A 149 24.45 -6.42 14.71
CA PHE A 149 24.09 -5.18 14.02
C PHE A 149 24.13 -3.97 14.95
N LYS A 150 23.50 -4.07 16.13
CA LYS A 150 23.51 -3.00 17.15
C LYS A 150 24.93 -2.66 17.59
N THR A 151 25.79 -3.66 17.82
CA THR A 151 27.20 -3.46 18.19
C THR A 151 27.99 -2.77 17.07
N SER A 152 27.80 -3.19 15.81
CA SER A 152 28.48 -2.57 14.67
C SER A 152 28.08 -1.10 14.48
N ILE A 153 26.81 -0.79 14.65
CA ILE A 153 26.30 0.59 14.53
C ILE A 153 26.79 1.47 15.69
N SER A 154 26.77 0.97 16.93
CA SER A 154 27.22 1.75 18.09
C SER A 154 28.70 2.09 18.04
N GLN A 155 29.51 1.26 17.37
CA GLN A 155 30.95 1.51 17.15
C GLN A 155 31.24 2.53 16.04
N ASN A 156 30.36 2.64 15.03
CA ASN A 156 30.63 3.44 13.81
C ASN A 156 29.79 4.73 13.69
N HIS A 157 28.67 4.85 14.41
CA HIS A 157 27.70 5.93 14.23
C HIS A 157 27.42 6.73 15.52
N TYR A 158 28.47 6.99 16.30
CA TYR A 158 28.56 7.90 17.46
C TYR A 158 27.21 8.42 17.99
N GLY A 159 26.59 7.65 18.89
CA GLY A 159 25.46 8.11 19.71
C GLY A 159 24.06 8.05 19.08
N LYS A 160 23.91 7.63 17.81
CA LYS A 160 22.58 7.40 17.23
C LYS A 160 21.94 6.14 17.84
N GLN A 161 20.63 6.21 18.12
CA GLN A 161 19.88 5.04 18.56
C GLN A 161 19.67 4.04 17.41
N VAL A 162 19.61 2.74 17.69
CA VAL A 162 19.43 1.72 16.67
C VAL A 162 18.00 1.22 16.65
N ARG A 163 17.30 1.47 15.54
CA ARG A 163 15.98 0.89 15.24
C ARG A 163 16.16 -0.30 14.31
N VAL A 164 15.65 -1.45 14.73
CA VAL A 164 15.65 -2.66 13.91
C VAL A 164 14.22 -2.96 13.50
N VAL A 165 14.02 -3.11 12.20
CA VAL A 165 12.73 -3.41 11.56
C VAL A 165 12.81 -4.83 11.02
N ASN A 166 11.81 -5.65 11.31
CA ASN A 166 11.64 -6.94 10.65
C ASN A 166 10.81 -6.75 9.36
N PRO A 167 11.45 -6.74 8.18
CA PRO A 167 10.77 -6.44 6.93
C PRO A 167 9.73 -7.50 6.54
N TYR A 168 9.91 -8.77 6.93
CA TYR A 168 8.89 -9.79 6.68
C TYR A 168 7.59 -9.49 7.43
N ARG A 169 7.69 -9.05 8.70
CA ARG A 169 6.53 -8.67 9.50
C ARG A 169 5.89 -7.38 8.99
N LEU A 170 6.69 -6.43 8.51
CA LEU A 170 6.18 -5.22 7.88
C LEU A 170 5.42 -5.55 6.59
N ILE A 171 5.94 -6.43 5.73
CA ILE A 171 5.23 -6.90 4.52
C ILE A 171 3.92 -7.59 4.91
N GLU A 172 3.93 -8.48 5.90
CA GLU A 172 2.72 -9.14 6.41
C GLU A 172 1.68 -8.13 6.92
N ALA A 173 2.11 -7.08 7.62
CA ALA A 173 1.22 -6.01 8.06
C ALA A 173 0.67 -5.18 6.90
N ILE A 174 1.49 -4.82 5.90
CA ILE A 174 1.03 -4.14 4.68
C ILE A 174 -0.03 -4.98 3.97
N PHE A 175 0.21 -6.29 3.89
CA PHE A 175 -0.74 -7.23 3.31
C PHE A 175 -2.05 -7.31 4.10
N GLY A 176 -2.00 -7.30 5.42
CA GLY A 176 -3.19 -7.16 6.26
C GLY A 176 -3.93 -5.84 6.04
N GLY A 177 -3.21 -4.75 5.77
CA GLY A 177 -3.80 -3.45 5.48
C GLY A 177 -4.63 -3.43 4.21
N PHE A 178 -4.18 -4.13 3.16
CA PHE A 178 -4.98 -4.31 1.95
C PHE A 178 -6.34 -4.96 2.25
N LEU A 179 -6.36 -6.01 3.06
CA LEU A 179 -7.60 -6.71 3.40
C LEU A 179 -8.56 -5.80 4.17
N ILE A 180 -8.06 -5.00 5.11
CA ILE A 180 -8.88 -4.05 5.86
C ILE A 180 -9.41 -2.94 4.96
N GLN A 181 -8.61 -2.43 4.01
CA GLN A 181 -9.11 -1.48 3.02
C GLN A 181 -10.21 -2.10 2.16
N ALA A 182 -10.06 -3.35 1.72
CA ALA A 182 -11.08 -4.04 0.92
C ALA A 182 -12.40 -4.18 1.70
N GLU A 183 -12.33 -4.48 3.00
CA GLU A 183 -13.49 -4.46 3.90
C GLU A 183 -14.13 -3.06 3.96
N ALA A 184 -13.33 -2.01 4.19
CA ALA A 184 -13.81 -0.64 4.26
C ALA A 184 -14.46 -0.16 2.94
N LEU A 185 -13.91 -0.55 1.79
CA LEU A 185 -14.50 -0.26 0.49
C LEU A 185 -15.84 -0.99 0.30
N SER A 186 -15.95 -2.23 0.78
CA SER A 186 -17.21 -2.99 0.76
C SER A 186 -18.29 -2.32 1.61
N GLU A 187 -17.91 -1.75 2.75
CA GLU A 187 -18.81 -0.96 3.60
C GLU A 187 -19.31 0.30 2.88
N ILE A 188 -18.43 1.03 2.18
CA ILE A 188 -18.83 2.22 1.39
C ILE A 188 -19.83 1.84 0.29
N ILE A 189 -19.61 0.72 -0.41
CA ILE A 189 -20.51 0.22 -1.47
C ILE A 189 -21.89 -0.13 -0.89
N ARG A 190 -21.93 -0.68 0.34
CA ARG A 190 -23.16 -1.09 1.02
C ARG A 190 -23.84 0.03 1.80
N GLY A 191 -23.15 1.14 2.03
CA GLY A 191 -23.65 2.26 2.81
C GLY A 191 -24.94 2.83 2.23
N ASP A 192 -25.75 3.48 3.07
CA ASP A 192 -27.04 4.03 2.64
C ASP A 192 -26.98 5.51 2.27
N SER A 193 -25.88 6.21 2.59
CA SER A 193 -25.70 7.63 2.33
C SER A 193 -25.56 7.93 0.83
N ASP A 194 -26.48 8.73 0.29
CA ASP A 194 -26.43 9.17 -1.11
C ASP A 194 -25.15 9.97 -1.42
N LEU A 195 -24.64 10.75 -0.45
CA LEU A 195 -23.40 11.52 -0.60
C LEU A 195 -22.18 10.60 -0.71
N GLU A 196 -22.14 9.51 0.05
CA GLU A 196 -21.04 8.53 -0.01
C GLU A 196 -21.09 7.74 -1.32
N LYS A 197 -22.28 7.36 -1.78
CA LYS A 197 -22.48 6.72 -3.09
C LYS A 197 -22.04 7.60 -4.25
N GLU A 198 -22.35 8.90 -4.20
CA GLU A 198 -21.94 9.83 -5.25
C GLU A 198 -20.40 9.98 -5.30
N LYS A 199 -19.75 10.15 -4.14
CA LYS A 199 -18.29 10.23 -4.04
C LYS A 199 -17.62 8.95 -4.53
N TYR A 200 -18.12 7.81 -4.06
CA TYR A 200 -17.65 6.49 -4.50
C TYR A 200 -17.72 6.37 -6.02
N ALA A 201 -18.87 6.69 -6.61
CA ALA A 201 -19.05 6.52 -8.04
C ALA A 201 -18.19 7.48 -8.88
N LYS A 202 -18.04 8.73 -8.45
CA LYS A 202 -17.08 9.69 -9.04
C LYS A 202 -15.65 9.17 -8.94
N GLY A 203 -15.26 8.66 -7.78
CA GLY A 203 -13.93 8.11 -7.54
C GLY A 203 -13.64 6.86 -8.38
N VAL A 204 -14.58 5.94 -8.51
CA VAL A 204 -14.48 4.76 -9.39
C VAL A 204 -14.24 5.19 -10.83
N VAL A 205 -15.02 6.15 -11.32
CA VAL A 205 -14.87 6.65 -12.69
C VAL A 205 -13.52 7.35 -12.86
N ARG A 206 -13.07 8.13 -11.87
CA ARG A 206 -11.76 8.79 -11.90
C ARG A 206 -10.60 7.78 -11.91
N CYS A 207 -10.68 6.72 -11.11
CA CYS A 207 -9.72 5.62 -11.14
C CYS A 207 -9.65 4.98 -12.53
N TYR A 208 -10.80 4.75 -13.17
CA TYR A 208 -10.86 4.20 -14.51
C TYR A 208 -10.14 5.09 -15.54
N GLU A 209 -10.39 6.40 -15.53
CA GLU A 209 -9.68 7.34 -16.42
C GLU A 209 -8.17 7.28 -16.24
N ILE A 210 -7.71 7.29 -14.98
CA ILE A 210 -6.28 7.24 -14.67
C ILE A 210 -5.67 5.95 -15.21
N ILE A 211 -6.29 4.80 -14.94
CA ILE A 211 -5.81 3.48 -15.39
C ILE A 211 -5.71 3.43 -16.93
N GLN A 212 -6.71 3.97 -17.64
CA GLN A 212 -6.73 4.02 -19.10
C GLN A 212 -5.65 4.97 -19.64
N ASN A 213 -5.51 6.17 -19.06
CA ASN A 213 -4.55 7.18 -19.50
C ASN A 213 -3.10 6.80 -19.23
N GLU A 214 -2.83 6.13 -18.11
CA GLU A 214 -1.49 5.65 -17.77
C GLU A 214 -1.07 4.41 -18.58
N GLY A 215 -1.98 3.83 -19.39
CA GLY A 215 -1.65 2.71 -20.27
C GLY A 215 -1.25 1.42 -19.54
N THR A 216 -1.66 1.28 -18.29
CA THR A 216 -1.28 0.19 -17.38
C THR A 216 -1.93 -1.17 -17.71
N VAL A 217 -2.80 -1.21 -18.73
CA VAL A 217 -3.41 -2.45 -19.21
C VAL A 217 -2.43 -3.15 -20.15
N HIS A 218 -1.68 -4.11 -19.62
CA HIS A 218 -0.73 -4.89 -20.41
C HIS A 218 -1.42 -6.01 -21.19
N VAL A 219 -1.11 -6.15 -22.48
CA VAL A 219 -1.45 -7.34 -23.26
C VAL A 219 -0.46 -8.44 -22.90
N HIS A 220 -0.91 -9.48 -22.19
CA HIS A 220 -0.10 -10.68 -22.01
C HIS A 220 -0.14 -11.55 -23.26
N LEU A 221 1.04 -11.97 -23.73
CA LEU A 221 1.15 -13.03 -24.72
C LEU A 221 0.54 -14.30 -24.12
N GLN A 222 -0.62 -14.72 -24.65
CA GLN A 222 -1.11 -16.07 -24.40
C GLN A 222 -0.04 -17.04 -24.91
N LYS A 223 0.56 -17.81 -24.00
CA LYS A 223 1.35 -18.97 -24.39
C LYS A 223 0.42 -19.89 -25.19
N LYS A 224 0.70 -20.00 -26.50
CA LYS A 224 0.16 -21.06 -27.35
C LYS A 224 0.60 -22.43 -26.85
#